data_AF-A0AAE8FT92-F1
#
_entry.id   AF-A0AAE8FT92-F1
#
_cell.length_a   1.000
_cell.length_b   1.000
_cell.length_c   1.000
_cell.angle_alpha   90.00
_cell.angle_beta   90.00
_cell.angle_gamma   90.00
#
_symmetry.space_group_name_H-M   'P 1'
#
loop_
_entity.id
_entity.type
_entity.pdbx_description
1 polymer ?
#
loop_
_entity_poly.entity_id
_entity_poly.type
_entity_poly.pdbx_seq_one_letter_code
_entity_poly.pdbx_strand_id
1 'polypeptide(L)'
;MKELFRNLKLSLYSKKGYKIWGYSIFFILLILFIIFNNKVNIEVLNKLVSSDMFNISGMLAGFIFTGLGMIITSNSKMITELKETGNLCVIKNYYGGTIFCFILTILLYLFKTIFSTFVSNTFFIKIYLFITIETFILALIFFTISLKILSAIIND
;
A
#
# COMPACT_ATOMS: atom_id res chain seq x y z
N MET A 1 -26.39 5.29 -8.68
CA MET A 1 -24.93 5.53 -8.86
C MET A 1 -24.35 6.50 -7.84
N LYS A 2 -24.86 7.75 -7.70
CA LYS A 2 -24.38 8.72 -6.70
C LYS A 2 -24.39 8.21 -5.25
N GLU A 3 -25.44 7.51 -4.85
CA GLU A 3 -25.57 6.97 -3.50
C GLU A 3 -24.60 5.81 -3.22
N LEU A 4 -24.34 4.98 -4.23
CA LEU A 4 -23.36 3.91 -4.21
C LEU A 4 -21.94 4.49 -4.07
N PHE A 5 -21.63 5.55 -4.82
CA PHE A 5 -20.39 6.31 -4.68
C PHE A 5 -20.25 6.98 -3.31
N ARG A 6 -21.34 7.52 -2.75
CA ARG A 6 -21.36 8.11 -1.41
C ARG A 6 -21.10 7.06 -0.33
N ASN A 7 -21.70 5.88 -0.45
CA ASN A 7 -21.52 4.79 0.51
C ASN A 7 -20.12 4.16 0.39
N LEU A 8 -19.57 4.05 -0.82
CA LEU A 8 -18.17 3.69 -1.07
C LEU A 8 -17.21 4.70 -0.45
N LYS A 9 -17.50 5.99 -0.64
CA LYS A 9 -16.76 7.11 -0.06
C LYS A 9 -16.75 7.00 1.47
N LEU A 10 -17.91 6.86 2.11
CA LEU A 10 -18.06 6.70 3.56
C LEU A 10 -17.37 5.44 4.11
N SER A 11 -17.44 4.33 3.37
CA SER A 11 -16.75 3.08 3.71
C SER A 11 -15.23 3.26 3.71
N LEU A 12 -14.68 3.90 2.68
CA LEU A 12 -13.24 4.18 2.55
C LEU A 12 -12.71 5.10 3.66
N TYR A 13 -13.48 6.08 4.09
CA TYR A 13 -13.07 6.97 5.18
C TYR A 13 -13.19 6.34 6.58
N SER A 14 -13.72 5.13 6.70
CA SER A 14 -13.87 4.47 8.00
C SER A 14 -12.63 3.64 8.40
N LYS A 15 -12.30 3.62 9.68
CA LYS A 15 -11.20 2.79 10.24
C LYS A 15 -11.40 1.28 9.98
N LYS A 16 -12.66 0.82 9.95
CA LYS A 16 -12.99 -0.58 9.59
C LYS A 16 -12.84 -0.84 8.09
N GLY A 17 -13.19 0.15 7.26
CA GLY A 17 -13.04 0.09 5.81
C GLY A 17 -11.60 -0.15 5.39
N TYR A 18 -10.64 0.59 5.95
CA TYR A 18 -9.21 0.38 5.66
C TYR A 18 -8.79 -1.10 5.69
N LYS A 19 -9.16 -1.82 6.77
CA LYS A 19 -8.80 -3.23 6.93
C LYS A 19 -9.50 -4.10 5.89
N ILE A 20 -10.81 -3.95 5.75
CA ILE A 20 -11.63 -4.78 4.85
C ILE A 20 -11.16 -4.61 3.41
N TRP A 21 -11.00 -3.37 2.95
CA TRP A 21 -10.53 -3.06 1.59
C TRP A 21 -9.12 -3.58 1.34
N GLY A 22 -8.21 -3.46 2.31
CA GLY A 22 -6.87 -4.02 2.20
C GLY A 22 -6.87 -5.52 1.95
N TYR A 23 -7.61 -6.28 2.75
CA TYR A 23 -7.72 -7.73 2.58
C TYR A 23 -8.43 -8.11 1.28
N SER A 24 -9.51 -7.42 0.92
CA SER A 24 -10.23 -7.70 -0.32
C SER A 24 -9.37 -7.48 -1.56
N ILE A 25 -8.60 -6.39 -1.61
CA ILE A 25 -7.67 -6.11 -2.72
C ILE A 25 -6.60 -7.20 -2.79
N PHE A 26 -6.04 -7.60 -1.65
CA PHE A 26 -5.05 -8.67 -1.57
C PHE A 26 -5.61 -9.99 -2.14
N PHE A 27 -6.76 -10.45 -1.65
CA PHE A 27 -7.35 -11.69 -2.15
C PHE A 27 -7.69 -11.65 -3.64
N ILE A 28 -8.15 -10.52 -4.16
CA ILE A 28 -8.42 -10.36 -5.60
C ILE A 28 -7.14 -10.52 -6.42
N LEU A 29 -6.04 -9.86 -6.02
CA LEU A 29 -4.76 -9.94 -6.71
C LEU A 29 -4.18 -11.36 -6.65
N LEU A 30 -4.30 -12.05 -5.51
CA LEU A 30 -3.89 -13.44 -5.35
C LEU A 30 -4.67 -14.39 -6.28
N ILE A 31 -5.99 -14.23 -6.37
CA ILE A 31 -6.83 -15.02 -7.29
C ILE A 31 -6.39 -14.79 -8.74
N LEU A 32 -6.17 -13.54 -9.14
CA LEU A 32 -5.67 -13.21 -10.48
C LEU A 32 -4.32 -13.88 -10.77
N PHE A 33 -3.41 -13.91 -9.79
CA PHE A 33 -2.15 -14.62 -9.95
C PHE A 33 -2.34 -16.12 -10.17
N ILE A 34 -3.18 -16.77 -9.36
CA ILE A 34 -3.42 -18.22 -9.49
C ILE A 34 -3.95 -18.55 -10.90
N ILE A 35 -4.86 -17.73 -11.43
CA ILE A 35 -5.43 -17.90 -12.77
C ILE A 35 -4.36 -17.72 -13.86
N PHE A 36 -3.47 -16.74 -13.72
CA PHE A 36 -2.49 -16.39 -14.76
C PHE A 36 -1.09 -16.97 -14.54
N ASN A 37 -0.84 -17.76 -13.49
CA ASN A 37 0.49 -18.26 -13.10
C ASN A 37 1.27 -18.92 -14.26
N ASN A 38 0.57 -19.67 -15.13
CA ASN A 38 1.20 -20.33 -16.28
C ASN A 38 1.71 -19.36 -17.35
N LYS A 39 1.19 -18.13 -17.40
CA LYS A 39 1.64 -17.06 -18.31
C LYS A 39 2.73 -16.18 -17.70
N VAL A 40 3.00 -16.31 -16.41
CA VAL A 40 3.94 -15.46 -15.69
C VAL A 40 5.35 -16.06 -15.74
N ASN A 41 6.29 -15.33 -16.36
CA ASN A 41 7.71 -15.69 -16.38
C ASN A 41 8.40 -15.24 -15.07
N ILE A 42 9.12 -16.18 -14.45
CA ILE A 42 9.85 -15.94 -13.20
C ILE A 42 10.98 -14.91 -13.36
N GLU A 43 11.65 -14.86 -14.51
CA GLU A 43 12.72 -13.88 -14.77
C GLU A 43 12.18 -12.45 -14.80
N VAL A 44 10.99 -12.27 -15.37
CA VAL A 44 10.32 -10.97 -15.43
C VAL A 44 9.92 -10.51 -14.03
N LEU A 45 9.32 -11.40 -13.23
CA LEU A 45 9.02 -11.12 -11.82
C LEU A 45 10.28 -10.74 -11.04
N ASN A 46 11.36 -11.50 -11.22
CA ASN A 46 12.61 -11.24 -10.52
C ASN A 46 13.18 -9.88 -10.90
N LYS A 47 13.17 -9.51 -12.19
CA LYS A 47 13.65 -8.19 -12.63
C LYS A 47 12.86 -7.04 -12.01
N LEU A 48 11.53 -7.12 -12.01
CA LEU A 48 10.65 -6.12 -11.38
C LEU A 48 10.98 -5.92 -9.90
N VAL A 49 11.10 -7.01 -9.16
CA VAL A 49 11.42 -6.98 -7.72
C VAL A 49 12.83 -6.45 -7.46
N SER A 50 13.80 -6.70 -8.36
CA SER A 50 15.22 -6.51 -8.07
C SER A 50 15.83 -5.13 -8.34
N SER A 51 15.23 -4.34 -9.22
CA SER A 51 15.81 -3.07 -9.66
C SER A 51 15.01 -1.88 -9.13
N ASP A 52 13.73 -1.87 -9.45
CA ASP A 52 12.95 -0.63 -9.37
C ASP A 52 12.16 -0.57 -8.06
N MET A 53 11.57 -1.69 -7.67
CA MET A 53 10.65 -1.74 -6.55
C MET A 53 11.30 -1.47 -5.19
N PHE A 54 12.48 -2.01 -4.93
CA PHE A 54 13.19 -1.77 -3.66
C PHE A 54 13.53 -0.29 -3.48
N ASN A 55 14.15 0.31 -4.50
CA ASN A 55 14.58 1.71 -4.48
C ASN A 55 13.37 2.66 -4.39
N ILE A 56 12.33 2.42 -5.20
CA ILE A 56 11.11 3.22 -5.18
C ILE A 56 10.40 3.08 -3.84
N SER A 57 10.33 1.87 -3.26
CA SER A 57 9.73 1.65 -1.94
C SER A 57 10.44 2.44 -0.85
N GLY A 58 11.78 2.43 -0.85
CA GLY A 58 12.59 3.19 0.10
C GLY A 58 12.36 4.70 -0.03
N MET A 59 12.41 5.22 -1.26
CA MET A 59 12.17 6.64 -1.54
C MET A 59 10.77 7.08 -1.11
N LEU A 60 9.74 6.31 -1.49
CA LEU A 60 8.35 6.65 -1.16
C LEU A 60 8.06 6.51 0.34
N ALA A 61 8.59 5.48 1.01
CA ALA A 61 8.45 5.35 2.46
C ALA A 61 9.05 6.57 3.19
N GLY A 62 10.26 6.99 2.80
CA GLY A 62 10.91 8.18 3.36
C GLY A 62 10.09 9.45 3.13
N PHE A 63 9.64 9.68 1.89
CA PHE A 63 8.80 10.83 1.54
C PHE A 63 7.52 10.90 2.38
N ILE A 64 6.83 9.76 2.51
CA ILE A 64 5.58 9.67 3.26
C ILE A 64 5.80 9.86 4.76
N PHE A 65 6.88 9.30 5.30
CA PHE A 65 7.26 9.47 6.69
C PHE A 65 7.50 10.95 7.02
N THR A 66 8.26 11.66 6.17
CA THR A 66 8.48 13.10 6.30
C THR A 66 7.19 13.89 6.17
N GLY A 67 6.34 13.56 5.19
CA GLY A 67 5.03 14.17 5.00
C GLY A 67 4.13 14.04 6.22
N LEU A 68 4.08 12.84 6.81
CA LEU A 68 3.32 12.58 8.04
C LEU A 68 3.88 13.39 9.22
N GLY A 69 5.21 13.47 9.34
CA GLY A 69 5.89 14.27 10.36
C GLY A 69 5.45 15.74 10.30
N MET A 70 5.47 16.34 9.11
CA MET A 70 5.02 17.72 8.89
C MET A 70 3.54 17.91 9.25
N ILE A 71 2.67 16.96 8.91
CA ILE A 71 1.24 17.06 9.26
C ILE A 71 1.03 16.99 10.77
N ILE A 72 1.79 16.15 11.48
CA ILE A 72 1.63 15.98 12.93
C ILE A 72 2.08 17.23 13.69
N THR A 73 3.24 17.77 13.32
CA THR A 73 3.89 18.89 14.00
C THR A 73 3.36 20.27 13.58
N SER A 74 2.60 20.35 12.49
CA SER A 74 1.99 21.60 12.05
C SER A 74 0.92 22.10 13.02
N ASN A 75 0.97 23.41 13.25
CA ASN A 75 -0.01 24.19 14.02
C ASN A 75 -0.94 25.01 13.10
N SER A 76 -0.99 24.70 11.80
CA SER A 76 -1.89 25.39 10.88
C SER A 76 -3.36 25.16 11.29
N LYS A 77 -4.20 26.20 11.14
CA LYS A 77 -5.62 26.17 11.48
C LYS A 77 -6.35 24.96 10.85
N MET A 78 -6.06 24.69 9.58
CA MET A 78 -6.60 23.54 8.82
C MET A 78 -6.23 22.18 9.43
N ILE A 79 -5.00 22.00 9.92
CA ILE A 79 -4.57 20.75 10.56
C ILE A 79 -5.19 20.60 11.95
N THR A 80 -5.41 21.70 12.66
CA THR A 80 -6.10 21.71 13.95
C THR A 80 -7.58 21.32 13.78
N GLU A 81 -8.28 21.88 12.80
CA GLU A 81 -9.65 21.49 12.44
C GLU A 81 -9.74 20.00 12.04
N LEU A 82 -8.70 19.48 11.37
CA LEU A 82 -8.59 18.05 11.06
C LEU A 82 -8.37 17.14 12.27
N LYS A 83 -7.68 17.64 13.31
CA LYS A 83 -7.49 16.94 14.59
C LYS A 83 -8.83 16.85 15.32
N GLU A 84 -9.59 17.94 15.35
CA GLU A 84 -10.87 18.05 16.05
C GLU A 84 -11.98 17.22 15.40
N THR A 85 -12.01 17.15 14.06
CA THR A 85 -13.00 16.37 13.30
C THR A 85 -12.72 14.86 13.26
N GLY A 86 -11.59 14.40 13.81
CA GLY A 86 -11.20 12.98 13.81
C GLY A 86 -10.70 12.46 12.45
N ASN A 87 -10.78 13.27 11.38
CA ASN A 87 -10.33 12.94 10.03
C ASN A 87 -8.81 12.73 9.95
N LEU A 88 -8.02 13.41 10.80
CA LEU A 88 -6.59 13.17 10.90
C LEU A 88 -6.25 11.72 11.31
N CYS A 89 -7.08 11.08 12.14
CA CYS A 89 -6.89 9.68 12.53
C CYS A 89 -6.99 8.75 11.32
N VAL A 90 -7.92 9.01 10.40
CA VAL A 90 -8.10 8.24 9.17
C VAL A 90 -6.89 8.39 8.26
N ILE A 91 -6.44 9.63 8.02
CA ILE A 91 -5.25 9.93 7.22
C ILE A 91 -4.01 9.24 7.81
N LYS A 92 -3.80 9.34 9.12
CA LYS A 92 -2.71 8.68 9.83
C LYS A 92 -2.71 7.17 9.62
N ASN A 93 -3.89 6.54 9.67
CA ASN A 93 -4.00 5.09 9.47
C ASN A 93 -3.61 4.68 8.04
N TYR A 94 -4.08 5.41 7.02
CA TYR A 94 -3.73 5.12 5.63
C TYR A 94 -2.24 5.38 5.35
N TYR A 95 -1.68 6.48 5.85
CA TYR A 95 -0.24 6.73 5.72
C TYR A 95 0.60 5.70 6.48
N GLY A 96 0.22 5.35 7.72
CA GLY A 96 0.90 4.32 8.50
C GLY A 96 0.85 2.95 7.81
N GLY A 97 -0.31 2.58 7.25
CA GLY A 97 -0.47 1.38 6.44
C GLY A 97 0.40 1.38 5.20
N THR A 98 0.46 2.51 4.51
CA THR A 98 1.32 2.70 3.33
C THR A 98 2.80 2.52 3.67
N ILE A 99 3.28 3.19 4.73
CA ILE A 99 4.66 3.07 5.21
C ILE A 99 4.97 1.62 5.56
N PHE A 100 4.07 0.97 6.30
CA PHE A 100 4.22 -0.44 6.67
C PHE A 100 4.34 -1.35 5.43
N CYS A 101 3.48 -1.18 4.42
CA CYS A 101 3.54 -1.97 3.19
C CYS A 101 4.84 -1.73 2.39
N PHE A 102 5.35 -0.50 2.32
CA PHE A 102 6.65 -0.23 1.69
C PHE A 102 7.80 -0.86 2.46
N ILE A 103 7.82 -0.75 3.80
CA ILE A 103 8.82 -1.42 4.63
C ILE A 103 8.75 -2.95 4.45
N LEU A 104 7.54 -3.52 4.41
CA LEU A 104 7.35 -4.94 4.18
C LEU A 104 7.86 -5.35 2.79
N THR A 105 7.63 -4.54 1.76
CA THR A 105 8.18 -4.76 0.41
C THR A 105 9.71 -4.78 0.42
N ILE A 106 10.34 -3.84 1.15
CA ILE A 106 11.80 -3.78 1.34
C ILE A 106 12.31 -5.04 2.02
N LEU A 107 11.65 -5.48 3.10
CA LEU A 107 12.02 -6.72 3.81
C LEU A 107 11.89 -7.95 2.90
N LEU A 108 10.78 -8.11 2.19
CA LEU A 108 10.57 -9.20 1.24
C LEU A 108 11.61 -9.16 0.10
N TYR A 109 12.02 -7.98 -0.34
CA TYR A 109 13.12 -7.90 -1.29
C TYR A 109 14.44 -8.45 -0.71
N LEU A 110 14.82 -8.00 0.49
CA LEU A 110 16.08 -8.41 1.13
C LEU A 110 16.12 -9.91 1.41
N PHE A 111 14.97 -10.50 1.78
CA PHE A 111 14.86 -11.93 2.05
C PHE A 111 14.71 -12.80 0.79
N LYS A 112 14.56 -12.22 -0.42
CA LYS A 112 14.33 -13.02 -1.63
C LYS A 112 15.44 -14.04 -1.87
N THR A 113 16.71 -13.65 -1.67
CA THR A 113 17.87 -14.50 -1.97
C THR A 113 17.94 -15.68 -1.01
N ILE A 114 17.65 -15.41 0.27
CA ILE A 114 17.53 -16.44 1.30
C ILE A 114 16.39 -17.39 0.92
N PHE A 115 15.21 -16.85 0.59
CA PHE A 115 14.05 -17.66 0.19
C PHE A 115 14.34 -18.54 -1.03
N SER A 116 14.95 -18.00 -2.09
CA SER A 116 15.32 -18.77 -3.30
C SER A 116 16.40 -19.82 -3.06
N THR A 117 17.16 -19.73 -1.96
CA THR A 117 18.18 -20.71 -1.58
C THR A 117 17.55 -21.91 -0.88
N PHE A 118 16.55 -21.69 -0.02
CA PHE A 118 15.86 -22.74 0.73
C PHE A 118 14.69 -23.38 -0.02
N VAL A 119 14.12 -22.67 -1.01
CA VAL A 119 12.97 -23.12 -1.78
C VAL A 119 13.37 -23.33 -3.23
N SER A 120 13.43 -24.60 -3.65
CA SER A 120 13.81 -24.98 -5.03
C SER A 120 12.63 -25.02 -6.00
N ASN A 121 11.40 -25.08 -5.49
CA ASN A 121 10.20 -25.18 -6.32
C ASN A 121 9.83 -23.82 -6.92
N THR A 122 9.86 -23.76 -8.25
CA THR A 122 9.61 -22.56 -9.05
C THR A 122 8.25 -21.94 -8.80
N PHE A 123 7.22 -22.73 -8.46
CA PHE A 123 5.90 -22.23 -8.11
C PHE A 123 5.93 -21.37 -6.84
N PHE A 124 6.61 -21.84 -5.79
CA PHE A 124 6.71 -21.11 -4.53
C PHE A 124 7.58 -19.85 -4.67
N ILE A 125 8.63 -19.89 -5.50
CA ILE A 125 9.42 -18.69 -5.81
C ILE A 125 8.56 -17.66 -6.56
N LYS A 126 7.73 -18.09 -7.53
CA LYS A 126 6.79 -17.20 -8.22
C LYS A 126 5.78 -16.57 -7.26
N ILE A 127 5.19 -17.36 -6.36
CA ILE A 127 4.27 -16.85 -5.32
C ILE A 127 4.98 -15.79 -4.49
N TYR A 128 6.20 -16.08 -4.02
CA TYR A 128 6.95 -15.13 -3.19
C TYR A 128 7.17 -13.80 -3.91
N LEU A 129 7.69 -13.84 -5.13
CA LEU A 129 7.92 -12.64 -5.93
C LEU A 129 6.61 -11.90 -6.23
N PHE A 130 5.52 -12.63 -6.48
CA PHE A 130 4.21 -12.03 -6.68
C PHE A 130 3.70 -11.32 -5.43
N ILE A 131 3.81 -11.94 -4.25
CA ILE A 131 3.45 -11.32 -2.96
C ILE A 131 4.25 -10.03 -2.77
N THR A 132 5.55 -10.02 -3.09
CA THR A 132 6.36 -8.79 -3.02
C THR A 132 5.80 -7.69 -3.92
N ILE A 133 5.41 -8.03 -5.15
CA ILE A 133 4.79 -7.08 -6.09
C ILE A 133 3.45 -6.57 -5.60
N GLU A 134 2.63 -7.49 -5.10
CA GLU A 134 1.31 -7.19 -4.57
C GLU A 134 1.37 -6.26 -3.36
N THR A 135 2.30 -6.50 -2.45
CA THR A 135 2.50 -5.66 -1.25
C THR A 135 2.86 -4.23 -1.63
N PHE A 136 3.67 -4.06 -2.68
CA PHE A 136 4.02 -2.77 -3.24
C PHE A 136 2.82 -2.07 -3.90
N ILE A 137 2.04 -2.79 -4.71
CA ILE A 137 0.82 -2.25 -5.33
C ILE A 137 -0.17 -1.80 -4.26
N LEU A 138 -0.34 -2.58 -3.20
CA LEU A 138 -1.20 -2.22 -2.08
C LEU A 138 -0.73 -0.93 -1.39
N ALA A 139 0.59 -0.77 -1.22
CA ALA A 139 1.17 0.48 -0.70
C ALA A 139 0.81 1.68 -1.59
N LEU A 140 0.95 1.55 -2.91
CA LEU A 140 0.57 2.60 -3.86
C LEU A 140 -0.92 2.94 -3.83
N ILE A 141 -1.78 1.94 -3.65
CA ILE A 141 -3.23 2.16 -3.51
C ILE A 141 -3.53 2.93 -2.23
N PHE A 142 -2.98 2.50 -1.08
CA PHE A 142 -3.18 3.21 0.18
C PHE A 142 -2.62 4.63 0.16
N PHE A 143 -1.49 4.85 -0.51
CA PHE A 143 -0.93 6.17 -0.73
C PHE A 143 -1.86 7.05 -1.56
N THR A 144 -2.39 6.52 -2.66
CA THR A 144 -3.30 7.27 -3.54
C THR A 144 -4.59 7.61 -2.81
N ILE A 145 -5.12 6.69 -2.01
CA ILE A 145 -6.28 6.96 -1.17
C ILE A 145 -5.93 8.08 -0.18
N SER A 146 -4.83 7.99 0.58
CA SER A 146 -4.47 9.03 1.56
C SER A 146 -4.35 10.42 0.95
N LEU A 147 -3.76 10.53 -0.25
CA LEU A 147 -3.70 11.78 -1.01
C LEU A 147 -5.08 12.31 -1.41
N LYS A 148 -5.99 11.43 -1.86
CA LYS A 148 -7.37 11.81 -2.17
C LYS A 148 -8.14 12.26 -0.93
N ILE A 149 -7.93 11.61 0.22
CA ILE A 149 -8.51 12.04 1.50
C ILE A 149 -8.03 13.45 1.82
N LEU A 150 -6.71 13.67 1.77
CA LEU A 150 -6.09 14.95 2.07
C LEU A 150 -6.58 16.06 1.12
N SER A 151 -6.64 15.79 -0.19
CA SER A 151 -7.13 16.76 -1.18
C SER A 151 -8.61 17.10 -0.99
N ALA A 152 -9.46 16.12 -0.65
CA ALA A 152 -10.87 16.38 -0.38
C ALA A 152 -11.04 17.31 0.82
N ILE A 153 -10.22 17.13 1.85
CA ILE A 153 -10.23 17.98 3.04
C ILE A 153 -9.77 19.41 2.74
N ILE A 154 -8.71 19.58 1.94
CA ILE A 154 -8.15 20.92 1.65
C ILE A 154 -9.11 21.77 0.81
N ASN A 155 -9.93 21.11 -0.02
CA ASN A 155 -10.82 21.75 -0.98
C ASN A 155 -12.28 21.90 -0.49
N ASP A 156 -12.64 21.28 0.64
CA ASP A 156 -13.92 21.47 1.33
C ASP A 156 -13.82 22.66 2.30
#